data_AF-A0A848J3P9-F1
#
_entry.id   AF-A0A848J3P9-F1
#
_cell.length_a   1.000
_cell.length_b   1.000
_cell.length_c   1.000
_cell.angle_alpha   90.00
_cell.angle_beta   90.00
_cell.angle_gamma   90.00
#
_symmetry.space_group_name_H-M   'P 1'
#
loop_
_entity.id
_entity.type
_entity.pdbx_description
1 polymer ?
#
loop_
_entity_poly.entity_id
_entity_poly.type
_entity_poly.pdbx_seq_one_letter_code
_entity_poly.pdbx_strand_id
1 'polypeptide(L)'
;MKTAININTQVWKNIILCLIKDNWVVIEKYMAFDAGIDFDFLILKKGNDRIVFGWDNYEQGEIKCKDEIFEYLSGEFNINLVFGRPKNLTWKIILITRALTIPQRYLSNPSKNFHDFFD
;
A
#
# COMPACT_ATOMS: atom_id res chain seq x y z
N MET A 1 1.28 -14.72 6.73
CA MET A 1 1.60 -13.68 5.72
C MET A 1 2.91 -13.03 6.10
N LYS A 2 3.90 -13.11 5.21
CA LYS A 2 5.19 -12.43 5.36
C LYS A 2 5.01 -10.94 5.04
N THR A 3 5.97 -10.12 5.44
CA THR A 3 6.01 -8.70 5.09
C THR A 3 7.35 -8.40 4.44
N ALA A 4 7.30 -7.84 3.24
CA ALA A 4 8.47 -7.23 2.63
C ALA A 4 8.67 -5.85 3.25
N ILE A 5 9.92 -5.54 3.60
CA ILE A 5 10.32 -4.32 4.32
C ILE A 5 11.42 -3.59 3.55
N ASN A 6 11.70 -2.34 3.92
CA ASN A 6 12.76 -1.50 3.34
C ASN A 6 12.62 -1.32 1.83
N ILE A 7 11.38 -1.25 1.32
CA ILE A 7 11.13 -1.01 -0.10
C ILE A 7 11.31 0.47 -0.34
N ASN A 8 12.24 0.82 -1.24
CA ASN A 8 12.49 2.19 -1.63
C ASN A 8 11.18 2.93 -1.94
N THR A 9 10.99 4.13 -1.40
CA THR A 9 9.76 4.93 -1.54
C THR A 9 9.29 5.06 -2.99
N GLN A 10 10.20 5.29 -3.93
CA GLN A 10 9.83 5.45 -5.34
C GLN A 10 9.37 4.13 -5.96
N VAL A 11 10.04 3.03 -5.60
CA VAL A 11 9.64 1.67 -6.01
C VAL A 11 8.27 1.33 -5.42
N TRP A 12 8.07 1.60 -4.14
CA TRP A 12 6.80 1.38 -3.43
C TRP A 12 5.64 2.14 -4.09
N LYS A 13 5.84 3.45 -4.36
CA LYS A 13 4.84 4.28 -5.07
C LYS A 13 4.57 3.75 -6.48
N ASN A 14 5.62 3.38 -7.22
CA ASN A 14 5.49 2.84 -8.57
C ASN A 14 4.71 1.53 -8.61
N ILE A 15 4.95 0.62 -7.66
CA ILE A 15 4.19 -0.63 -7.53
C ILE A 15 2.69 -0.33 -7.40
N ILE A 16 2.31 0.56 -6.49
CA ILE A 16 0.90 0.93 -6.27
C ILE A 16 0.28 1.51 -7.55
N LEU A 17 0.96 2.45 -8.20
CA LEU A 17 0.48 3.07 -9.43
C LEU A 17 0.25 2.06 -10.55
N CYS A 18 1.19 1.14 -10.76
CA CYS A 18 1.07 0.11 -11.77
C CYS A 18 -0.02 -0.91 -11.44
N LEU A 19 -0.16 -1.32 -10.18
CA LEU A 19 -1.24 -2.22 -9.76
C LEU A 19 -2.62 -1.58 -10.01
N ILE A 20 -2.78 -0.29 -9.72
CA ILE A 20 -4.03 0.42 -9.97
C ILE A 20 -4.34 0.49 -11.46
N LYS A 21 -3.32 0.73 -12.29
CA LYS A 21 -3.45 0.62 -13.77
C LYS A 21 -3.81 -0.81 -14.21
N ASP A 22 -3.32 -1.82 -13.49
CA ASP A 22 -3.69 -3.24 -13.66
C ASP A 22 -4.99 -3.63 -12.91
N ASN A 23 -5.95 -2.70 -12.81
CA ASN A 23 -7.28 -2.94 -12.24
C ASN A 23 -7.31 -3.43 -10.78
N TRP A 24 -6.23 -3.23 -10.03
CA TRP A 24 -6.31 -3.35 -8.58
C TRP A 24 -7.05 -2.15 -8.00
N VAL A 25 -7.97 -2.44 -7.10
CA VAL A 25 -8.88 -1.44 -6.54
C VAL A 25 -8.40 -1.07 -5.15
N VAL A 26 -8.18 0.22 -4.88
CA VAL A 26 -7.95 0.73 -3.52
C VAL A 26 -9.23 0.54 -2.73
N ILE A 27 -9.27 -0.30 -1.70
CA ILE A 27 -10.48 -0.51 -0.89
C ILE A 27 -10.47 0.31 0.41
N GLU A 28 -9.28 0.65 0.90
CA GLU A 28 -9.05 1.44 2.10
C GLU A 28 -7.80 2.30 1.89
N LYS A 29 -7.83 3.55 2.35
CA LYS A 29 -6.72 4.51 2.28
C LYS A 29 -6.74 5.39 3.52
N TYR A 30 -5.57 5.60 4.12
CA TYR A 30 -5.38 6.56 5.19
C TYR A 30 -5.44 7.98 4.61
N MET A 31 -6.32 8.81 5.17
CA MET A 31 -6.68 10.14 4.63
C MET A 31 -6.66 11.22 5.72
N ALA A 32 -5.88 11.02 6.78
CA ALA A 32 -5.68 12.06 7.78
C ALA A 32 -4.84 13.21 7.20
N PHE A 33 -4.78 14.34 7.92
CA PHE A 33 -4.08 15.54 7.47
C PHE A 33 -2.58 15.31 7.19
N ASP A 34 -1.97 14.33 7.86
CA ASP A 34 -0.57 13.95 7.75
C ASP A 34 -0.30 12.84 6.72
N ALA A 35 -1.34 12.37 6.00
CA ALA A 35 -1.20 11.28 5.04
C ALA A 35 -0.18 11.63 3.94
N GLY A 36 0.82 10.75 3.76
CA GLY A 36 1.89 10.93 2.78
C GLY A 36 3.02 11.86 3.22
N ILE A 37 2.95 12.45 4.43
CA ILE A 37 4.00 13.29 5.01
C ILE A 37 4.95 12.45 5.85
N ASP A 38 4.43 11.87 6.94
CA ASP A 38 5.19 11.02 7.86
C ASP A 38 4.69 9.57 7.89
N PHE A 39 3.47 9.32 7.42
CA PHE A 39 2.89 7.99 7.35
C PHE A 39 1.91 7.86 6.19
N ASP A 40 1.88 6.67 5.59
CA ASP A 40 0.86 6.31 4.61
C ASP A 40 0.47 4.84 4.71
N PHE A 41 -0.79 4.56 4.40
CA PHE A 41 -1.38 3.23 4.45
C PHE A 41 -2.50 3.08 3.43
N LEU A 42 -2.50 1.97 2.70
CA LEU A 42 -3.60 1.61 1.83
C LEU A 42 -3.73 0.10 1.67
N ILE A 43 -4.92 -0.33 1.25
CA ILE A 43 -5.19 -1.72 0.89
C ILE A 43 -5.70 -1.76 -0.54
N LEU A 44 -5.01 -2.53 -1.39
CA LEU A 44 -5.47 -2.87 -2.73
C LEU A 44 -6.14 -4.25 -2.75
N LYS A 45 -7.11 -4.42 -3.64
CA LYS A 45 -7.83 -5.69 -3.85
C LYS A 45 -8.02 -5.99 -5.34
N LYS A 46 -7.83 -7.25 -5.73
CA LYS A 46 -8.20 -7.79 -7.06
C LYS A 46 -8.77 -9.19 -6.85
N GLY A 47 -10.04 -9.40 -7.21
CA GLY A 47 -10.75 -10.66 -6.90
C GLY A 47 -10.75 -10.97 -5.40
N ASN A 48 -10.17 -12.11 -5.02
CA ASN A 48 -10.03 -12.53 -3.62
C ASN A 48 -8.70 -12.13 -2.97
N ASP A 49 -7.81 -11.51 -3.74
CA ASP A 49 -6.48 -11.13 -3.28
C ASP A 49 -6.44 -9.72 -2.74
N ARG A 50 -5.55 -9.52 -1.76
CA ARG A 50 -5.35 -8.27 -1.06
C ARG A 50 -3.87 -8.00 -0.87
N ILE A 51 -3.50 -6.74 -1.00
CA ILE A 51 -2.17 -6.25 -0.69
C ILE A 51 -2.33 -5.09 0.27
N VAL A 52 -1.66 -5.18 1.42
CA VAL A 52 -1.61 -4.11 2.41
C VAL A 52 -0.28 -3.40 2.26
N PHE A 53 -0.35 -2.09 2.05
CA PHE A 53 0.80 -1.22 1.91
C PHE A 53 0.89 -0.31 3.15
N GLY A 54 2.10 -0.18 3.67
CA GLY A 54 2.45 0.77 4.71
C GLY A 54 3.71 1.51 4.31
N TRP A 55 3.84 2.75 4.74
CA TRP A 55 5.01 3.57 4.49
C TRP A 55 5.17 4.58 5.61
N ASP A 56 6.42 4.90 5.96
CA ASP A 56 6.76 6.09 6.72
C ASP A 56 8.04 6.73 6.15
N ASN A 57 8.33 7.95 6.60
CA ASN A 57 9.48 8.72 6.13
C ASN A 57 10.84 8.28 6.73
N TYR A 58 10.88 7.31 7.65
CA TYR A 58 12.09 6.81 8.31
C TYR A 58 12.52 5.42 7.80
N GLU A 59 11.59 4.47 7.75
CA GLU A 59 11.76 3.03 7.50
C GLU A 59 11.39 2.64 6.06
N GLN A 60 10.90 3.60 5.26
CA GLN A 60 10.46 3.41 3.86
C GLN A 60 9.21 2.52 3.73
N GLY A 61 9.05 1.87 2.57
CA GLY A 61 7.86 1.12 2.20
C GLY A 61 7.84 -0.32 2.72
N GLU A 62 6.65 -0.76 3.11
CA GLU A 62 6.33 -2.14 3.49
C GLU A 62 5.15 -2.67 2.66
N ILE A 63 5.20 -3.96 2.33
CA ILE A 63 4.15 -4.67 1.61
C ILE A 63 3.85 -5.99 2.32
N LYS A 64 2.57 -6.24 2.60
CA LYS A 64 2.08 -7.49 3.20
C LYS A 64 0.99 -8.11 2.35
N CYS A 65 1.24 -9.31 1.84
CA CYS A 65 0.31 -10.06 1.00
C CYS A 65 0.58 -11.58 1.09
N LYS A 66 -0.05 -12.36 0.20
CA LYS A 66 0.21 -13.80 0.06
C LYS A 66 1.51 -14.03 -0.73
N ASP A 67 2.15 -15.18 -0.53
CA ASP A 67 3.42 -15.52 -1.17
C ASP A 67 3.34 -15.51 -2.71
N GLU A 68 2.24 -16.01 -3.30
CA GLU A 68 1.96 -15.95 -4.74
C GLU A 68 1.97 -14.52 -5.31
N ILE A 69 1.51 -13.55 -4.51
CA ILE A 69 1.50 -12.14 -4.94
C ILE A 69 2.92 -11.56 -4.85
N PHE A 70 3.74 -11.97 -3.87
CA PHE A 70 5.14 -11.56 -3.82
C PHE A 70 5.94 -12.08 -5.03
N GLU A 71 5.67 -13.29 -5.48
CA GLU A 71 6.27 -13.84 -6.71
C GLU A 71 5.88 -12.98 -7.93
N TYR A 72 4.59 -12.66 -8.07
CA TYR A 72 4.11 -11.74 -9.10
C TYR A 72 4.79 -10.36 -9.03
N LEU A 73 4.82 -9.73 -7.85
CA LEU A 73 5.44 -8.42 -7.69
C LEU A 73 6.95 -8.45 -7.99
N SER A 74 7.65 -9.50 -7.58
CA SER A 74 9.09 -9.62 -7.83
C SER A 74 9.39 -9.78 -9.31
N GLY A 75 8.58 -10.57 -10.03
CA GLY A 75 8.70 -10.77 -11.48
C GLY A 75 8.32 -9.53 -12.29
N GLU A 76 7.14 -8.95 -12.01
CA GLU A 76 6.59 -7.82 -12.76
C GLU A 76 7.45 -6.57 -12.64
N PHE A 77 7.95 -6.28 -11.43
CA PHE A 77 8.72 -5.06 -11.17
C PHE A 77 10.23 -5.29 -11.18
N ASN A 78 10.70 -6.52 -11.39
CA ASN A 78 12.11 -6.92 -11.32
C ASN A 78 12.79 -6.43 -10.02
N ILE A 79 12.14 -6.66 -8.89
CA ILE A 79 12.59 -6.22 -7.56
C ILE A 79 12.99 -7.41 -6.68
N ASN A 80 13.99 -7.19 -5.82
CA ASN A 80 14.33 -8.14 -4.77
C ASN A 80 13.68 -7.71 -3.45
N LEU A 81 12.82 -8.56 -2.90
CA LEU A 81 12.08 -8.29 -1.68
C LEU A 81 12.81 -8.87 -0.47
N VAL A 82 13.10 -8.00 0.51
CA VAL A 82 13.63 -8.41 1.81
C VAL A 82 12.48 -8.63 2.78
N PHE A 83 12.40 -9.80 3.38
CA PHE A 83 11.34 -10.13 4.33
C PHE A 83 11.80 -9.93 5.78
N GLY A 84 10.95 -9.33 6.61
CA GLY A 84 11.31 -9.04 7.99
C GLY A 84 10.15 -8.68 8.89
N ARG A 85 10.48 -8.09 10.05
CA ARG A 85 9.49 -7.62 11.03
C ARG A 85 8.97 -6.25 10.58
N PRO A 86 7.65 -6.09 10.35
CA PRO A 86 7.11 -4.82 9.94
C PRO A 86 7.11 -3.82 11.10
N LYS A 87 7.31 -2.56 10.75
CA LYS A 87 7.15 -1.39 11.60
C LYS A 87 5.75 -0.79 11.44
N ASN A 88 5.27 -0.65 10.21
CA ASN A 88 4.00 -0.01 9.87
C ASN A 88 2.87 -1.00 9.64
N LEU A 89 3.20 -2.25 9.32
CA LEU A 89 2.21 -3.31 9.06
C LEU A 89 2.08 -4.32 10.21
N THR A 90 2.32 -3.87 11.45
CA THR A 90 1.95 -4.61 12.65
C THR A 90 0.43 -4.69 12.77
N TRP A 91 -0.09 -5.73 13.43
CA TRP A 91 -1.54 -5.91 13.57
C TRP A 91 -2.21 -4.75 14.32
N LYS A 92 -1.51 -4.13 15.29
CA LYS A 92 -2.00 -2.99 16.05
C LYS A 92 -2.16 -1.75 15.17
N ILE A 93 -1.13 -1.42 14.39
CA ILE A 93 -1.16 -0.26 13.51
C ILE A 93 -2.22 -0.47 12.44
N ILE A 94 -2.26 -1.64 11.79
CA ILE A 94 -3.33 -1.97 10.84
C ILE A 94 -4.71 -1.76 11.47
N LEU A 95 -4.94 -2.24 12.69
CA LEU A 95 -6.24 -2.06 13.36
C LEU A 95 -6.60 -0.58 13.58
N ILE A 96 -5.65 0.21 14.11
CA ILE A 96 -5.85 1.63 14.43
C ILE A 96 -6.02 2.44 13.15
N THR A 97 -5.10 2.29 12.20
CA THR A 97 -5.11 3.02 10.94
C THR A 97 -6.37 2.74 10.15
N ARG A 98 -6.86 1.49 10.12
CA ARG A 98 -8.11 1.14 9.43
C ARG A 98 -9.33 1.88 9.99
N ALA A 99 -9.36 2.19 11.29
CA ALA A 99 -10.42 3.03 11.87
C ALA A 99 -10.36 4.49 11.36
N LEU A 100 -9.21 4.93 10.88
CA LEU A 100 -8.95 6.25 10.29
C LEU A 100 -8.93 6.23 8.76
N THR A 101 -9.15 5.07 8.14
CA THR A 101 -9.25 4.97 6.68
C THR A 101 -10.66 5.24 6.21
N ILE A 102 -10.78 5.79 5.00
CA ILE A 102 -12.06 5.96 4.31
C ILE A 102 -12.22 4.83 3.29
N PRO A 103 -13.32 4.05 3.33
CA PRO A 103 -13.61 3.05 2.31
C PRO A 103 -13.80 3.70 0.94
N GLN A 104 -13.31 3.08 -0.12
CA GLN A 104 -13.35 3.64 -1.48
C GLN A 104 -14.73 4.03 -2.00
N ARG A 105 -15.81 3.38 -1.51
CA ARG A 105 -17.20 3.76 -1.83
C ARG A 105 -17.55 5.22 -1.48
N TYR A 106 -16.73 5.87 -0.64
CA TYR A 106 -16.84 7.30 -0.31
C TYR A 106 -15.79 8.18 -1.03
N LEU A 107 -14.82 7.56 -1.71
CA LEU A 107 -13.77 8.23 -2.49
C LEU A 107 -14.13 8.38 -3.97
N SER A 108 -15.26 7.82 -4.41
CA SER A 108 -15.78 7.93 -5.79
C SER A 108 -16.32 9.35 -6.06
N ASN A 109 -15.43 10.33 -6.11
CA ASN A 109 -15.63 11.54 -6.90
C ASN A 109 -14.75 11.41 -8.15
N PRO A 110 -15.32 11.23 -9.35
CA PRO A 110 -14.55 10.99 -10.58
C PRO A 110 -13.68 12.17 -11.02
N SER A 111 -13.67 13.28 -10.29
CA SER A 111 -12.93 14.50 -10.62
C SER A 111 -11.54 14.64 -9.97
N LYS A 112 -11.09 13.69 -9.14
CA LYS A 112 -9.75 13.70 -8.54
C LYS A 112 -8.87 12.63 -9.18
N ASN A 113 -7.80 13.05 -9.85
CA ASN A 113 -6.86 12.12 -10.47
C ASN A 113 -6.06 11.41 -9.35
N PHE A 114 -5.76 10.14 -9.54
CA PHE A 114 -5.00 9.37 -8.55
C PHE A 114 -3.58 9.95 -8.29
N HIS A 115 -3.05 10.72 -9.24
CA HIS A 115 -1.81 11.49 -9.06
C HIS A 115 -1.93 12.53 -7.94
N ASP A 116 -3.09 13.14 -7.75
CA ASP A 116 -3.37 14.14 -6.71
C ASP A 116 -3.31 13.56 -5.27
N PHE A 117 -3.10 12.24 -5.12
CA PHE A 117 -3.01 11.57 -3.82
C PHE A 117 -1.58 11.36 -3.31
N PHE A 118 -0.57 11.66 -4.12
CA PHE A 118 0.85 11.51 -3.76
C PHE A 118 1.67 12.80 -3.93
N ASP A 119 1.01 13.89 -4.32
CA ASP A 119 1.55 15.25 -4.48
C ASP A 119 1.31 16.09 -3.21
#